data_AF-A0AAV8C1C1-F1
#
_entry.id   AF-A0AAV8C1C1-F1
#
_cell.length_a   1.000
_cell.length_b   1.000
_cell.length_c   1.000
_cell.angle_alpha   90.00
_cell.angle_beta   90.00
_cell.angle_gamma   90.00
#
_symmetry.space_group_name_H-M   'P 1'
#
loop_
_entity.id
_entity.type
_entity.pdbx_description
1 polymer ?
#
loop_
_entity_poly.entity_id
_entity_poly.type
_entity_poly.pdbx_seq_one_letter_code
_entity_poly.pdbx_strand_id
1 'polypeptide(L)'
;MVSRLIFVAFSNMQTLLCCTAAIGYTIAASVSMVAIKRSNCFHEHGKQDPCLVSSNIYIIMFGVINIFFSQIPDLDQISWLSIVAAIMSFTYSTIGLGLGIVQVPMEKSKEASPSISVGVVTPMDKVWQSLQAFGDITFAYSYSLILIEIQHTIKAPPPSETKVMKRATIISVAVTTIFYMLCGCMGYAAFGDAAPGNLLIGFRFYNPFWLLDIANGITIHLVGAYH
;
A
#
# COMPACT_ATOMS: atom_id res chain seq x y z
N MET A 1 -19.76 13.41 -32.72
CA MET A 1 -19.73 14.26 -31.52
C MET A 1 -19.72 13.43 -30.23
N VAL A 2 -20.66 12.48 -30.05
CA VAL A 2 -20.74 11.60 -28.86
C VAL A 2 -19.47 10.79 -28.59
N SER A 3 -18.86 10.16 -29.60
CA SER A 3 -17.61 9.39 -29.44
C SER A 3 -16.40 10.24 -28.98
N ARG A 4 -16.32 11.51 -29.42
CA ARG A 4 -15.28 12.45 -28.94
C ARG A 4 -15.52 12.87 -27.49
N LEU A 5 -16.78 13.08 -27.11
CA LEU A 5 -17.15 13.43 -25.74
C LEU A 5 -16.84 12.28 -24.76
N ILE A 6 -17.12 11.04 -25.16
CA ILE A 6 -16.79 9.83 -24.38
C ILE A 6 -15.28 9.69 -24.21
N PHE A 7 -14.50 9.87 -25.28
CA PHE A 7 -13.04 9.78 -25.22
C PHE A 7 -12.43 10.85 -24.31
N VAL A 8 -12.91 12.10 -24.42
CA VAL A 8 -12.47 13.20 -23.54
C VAL A 8 -12.84 12.92 -22.10
N ALA A 9 -14.05 12.44 -21.81
CA ALA A 9 -14.46 12.09 -20.45
C ALA A 9 -13.59 10.97 -19.86
N PHE A 10 -13.32 9.91 -20.63
CA PHE A 10 -12.46 8.80 -20.21
C PHE A 10 -11.02 9.26 -19.96
N SER A 11 -10.47 10.09 -20.84
CA SER A 11 -9.12 10.65 -20.67
C SER A 11 -9.02 11.52 -19.41
N ASN A 12 -9.98 12.40 -19.14
CA ASN A 12 -9.98 13.23 -17.93
C ASN A 12 -10.09 12.39 -16.65
N MET A 13 -10.94 11.36 -16.66
CA MET A 13 -11.09 10.43 -15.54
C MET A 13 -9.78 9.67 -15.28
N GLN A 14 -9.10 9.23 -16.34
CA GLN A 14 -7.83 8.53 -16.24
C GLN A 14 -6.73 9.44 -15.67
N THR A 15 -6.63 10.69 -16.15
CA THR A 15 -5.65 11.66 -15.62
C THR A 15 -5.87 11.91 -14.13
N LEU A 16 -7.12 12.04 -13.69
CA LEU A 16 -7.44 12.21 -12.27
C LEU A 16 -7.01 10.99 -11.44
N LEU A 17 -7.20 9.78 -11.98
CA LEU A 17 -6.76 8.54 -11.33
C LEU A 17 -5.23 8.49 -11.20
N CYS A 18 -4.49 8.85 -12.26
CA CYS A 18 -3.04 8.94 -12.23
C CYS A 18 -2.53 9.91 -11.16
N CYS A 19 -3.08 11.13 -11.13
CA CYS A 19 -2.67 12.14 -10.15
C CYS A 19 -2.93 11.67 -8.72
N THR A 20 -4.11 11.08 -8.48
CA THR A 20 -4.47 10.54 -7.17
C THR A 20 -3.54 9.40 -6.77
N ALA A 21 -3.23 8.50 -7.69
CA ALA A 21 -2.36 7.37 -7.41
C ALA A 21 -0.90 7.81 -7.15
N ALA A 22 -0.38 8.76 -7.94
CA ALA A 22 0.94 9.34 -7.74
C ALA A 22 1.10 9.98 -6.35
N ILE A 23 0.09 10.74 -5.91
CA ILE A 23 0.08 11.36 -4.57
C ILE A 23 0.04 10.25 -3.50
N GLY A 24 -0.85 9.27 -3.65
CA GLY A 24 -0.98 8.14 -2.73
C GLY A 24 0.32 7.34 -2.57
N TYR A 25 0.94 6.95 -3.67
CA TYR A 25 2.23 6.24 -3.67
C TYR A 25 3.34 7.06 -3.03
N THR A 26 3.39 8.37 -3.29
CA THR A 26 4.40 9.26 -2.70
C THR A 26 4.25 9.36 -1.19
N ILE A 27 3.03 9.54 -0.70
CA ILE A 27 2.76 9.59 0.74
C ILE A 27 3.07 8.24 1.38
N ALA A 28 2.59 7.13 0.80
CA ALA A 28 2.84 5.79 1.33
C ALA A 28 4.34 5.46 1.41
N ALA A 29 5.11 5.76 0.35
CA ALA A 29 6.56 5.59 0.31
C ALA A 29 7.25 6.39 1.41
N SER A 30 6.83 7.65 1.60
CA SER A 30 7.39 8.51 2.64
C SER A 30 7.12 7.97 4.04
N VAL A 31 5.91 7.48 4.31
CA VAL A 31 5.53 6.89 5.61
C VAL A 31 6.34 5.62 5.89
N SER A 32 6.51 4.75 4.89
CA SER A 32 7.33 3.55 5.03
C SER A 32 8.80 3.87 5.29
N MET A 33 9.38 4.84 4.58
CA MET A 33 10.77 5.25 4.80
C MET A 33 10.97 5.91 6.18
N VAL A 34 10.01 6.72 6.63
CA VAL A 34 9.99 7.27 8.00
C VAL A 34 9.96 6.14 9.02
N ALA A 35 9.15 5.09 8.80
CA ALA A 35 9.05 3.94 9.70
C ALA A 35 10.39 3.19 9.81
N ILE A 36 11.09 2.94 8.70
CA ILE A 36 12.43 2.32 8.67
C ILE A 36 13.40 3.13 9.52
N LYS A 37 13.48 4.43 9.27
CA LYS A 37 14.46 5.30 9.94
C LYS A 37 14.17 5.45 11.42
N ARG A 38 12.89 5.52 11.78
CA ARG A 38 12.47 5.56 13.18
C ARG A 38 12.77 4.25 13.90
N SER A 39 12.54 3.11 13.25
CA SER A 39 12.86 1.77 13.77
C SER A 39 14.34 1.61 14.05
N ASN A 40 15.18 1.98 13.08
CA ASN A 40 16.64 1.93 13.23
C ASN A 40 17.15 2.89 14.32
N CYS A 41 16.59 4.10 14.42
CA CYS A 41 16.91 5.03 15.51
C CYS A 41 16.61 4.42 16.89
N PHE A 42 15.44 3.79 17.07
CA PHE A 42 15.10 3.11 18.33
C PHE A 42 15.98 1.91 18.63
N HIS A 43 16.48 1.22 17.61
CA HIS A 43 17.42 0.12 17.78
C HIS A 43 18.78 0.61 18.28
N GLU A 44 19.30 1.70 17.71
CA GLU A 44 20.61 2.25 18.05
C GLU A 44 20.62 3.03 19.38
N HIS A 45 19.64 3.90 19.60
CA HIS A 45 19.62 4.85 20.73
C HIS A 45 18.68 4.42 21.86
N GLY A 46 17.92 3.34 21.67
CA GLY A 46 16.92 2.85 22.61
C GLY A 46 15.58 3.60 22.51
N LYS A 47 14.56 3.04 23.17
CA LYS A 47 13.15 3.52 23.06
C LYS A 47 12.87 4.88 23.73
N GLN A 48 13.84 5.46 24.42
CA GLN A 48 13.68 6.71 25.17
C GLN A 48 13.99 7.95 24.31
N ASP A 49 14.64 7.78 23.16
CA ASP A 49 14.90 8.87 22.23
C ASP A 49 13.62 9.27 21.48
N PRO A 50 13.28 10.57 21.34
CA PRO A 50 12.12 11.00 20.57
C PRO A 50 12.16 10.61 19.08
N CYS A 51 13.35 10.30 18.51
CA CYS A 51 13.54 9.81 17.14
C CYS A 51 12.63 10.51 16.10
N LEU A 52 12.69 11.85 16.07
CA LEU A 52 11.90 12.66 15.15
C LEU A 52 12.46 12.56 13.74
N VAL A 53 11.66 12.04 12.81
CA VAL A 53 12.02 11.89 11.40
C VAL A 53 11.07 12.69 10.54
N SER A 54 11.61 13.57 9.69
CA SER A 54 10.80 14.38 8.76
C SER A 54 10.37 13.56 7.55
N SER A 55 9.09 13.62 7.18
CA SER A 55 8.56 12.96 5.98
C SER A 55 8.95 13.69 4.68
N ASN A 56 9.09 15.02 4.74
CA ASN A 56 9.29 15.87 3.56
C ASN A 56 10.49 15.45 2.71
N ILE A 57 11.58 15.01 3.35
CA ILE A 57 12.78 14.57 2.63
C ILE A 57 12.52 13.30 1.80
N TYR A 58 11.70 12.38 2.30
CA TYR A 58 11.37 11.14 1.60
C TYR A 58 10.34 11.38 0.49
N ILE A 59 9.42 12.32 0.66
CA ILE A 59 8.52 12.77 -0.40
C ILE A 59 9.33 13.32 -1.59
N ILE A 60 10.28 14.22 -1.33
CA ILE A 60 11.13 14.80 -2.37
C ILE A 60 11.98 13.71 -3.04
N MET A 61 12.61 12.84 -2.24
CA MET A 61 13.45 11.76 -2.75
C MET A 61 12.67 10.79 -3.65
N PHE A 62 11.48 10.37 -3.23
CA PHE A 62 10.62 9.48 -4.02
C PHE A 62 10.18 10.17 -5.33
N GLY A 63 9.83 11.46 -5.28
CA GLY A 63 9.51 12.24 -6.47
C GLY A 63 10.68 12.29 -7.47
N VAL A 64 11.90 12.56 -7.01
CA VAL A 64 13.10 12.57 -7.86
C VAL A 64 13.34 11.21 -8.52
N ILE A 65 13.23 10.12 -7.75
CA ILE A 65 13.37 8.76 -8.28
C ILE A 65 12.35 8.51 -9.40
N ASN A 66 11.08 8.84 -9.17
CA ASN A 66 10.03 8.64 -10.18
C ASN A 66 10.21 9.51 -11.43
N ILE A 67 10.79 10.71 -11.32
CA ILE A 67 11.15 11.54 -12.49
C ILE A 67 12.20 10.84 -13.35
N PHE A 68 13.18 10.18 -12.73
CA PHE A 68 14.19 9.41 -13.47
C PHE A 68 13.57 8.16 -14.12
N PHE A 69 12.78 7.39 -13.37
CA PHE A 69 12.15 6.20 -13.91
C PHE A 69 11.13 6.53 -15.00
N SER A 70 10.39 7.64 -14.92
CA SER A 70 9.44 8.06 -15.97
C SER A 70 10.09 8.42 -17.31
N GLN A 71 11.42 8.55 -17.37
CA GLN A 71 12.13 8.71 -18.65
C GLN A 71 12.25 7.40 -19.44
N ILE A 72 11.92 6.26 -18.83
CA ILE A 72 11.96 4.94 -19.47
C ILE A 72 10.57 4.67 -20.08
N PRO A 73 10.42 4.53 -21.40
CA PRO A 73 9.08 4.50 -22.01
C PRO A 73 8.44 3.11 -22.13
N ASP A 74 9.17 2.01 -21.92
CA ASP A 74 8.67 0.64 -22.16
C ASP A 74 8.69 -0.23 -20.90
N LEU A 75 7.53 -0.82 -20.55
CA LEU A 75 7.41 -1.80 -19.46
C LEU A 75 8.29 -3.05 -19.65
N ASP A 76 8.58 -3.45 -20.89
CA ASP A 76 9.43 -4.62 -21.16
C ASP A 76 10.85 -4.42 -20.59
N GLN A 77 11.36 -3.18 -20.66
CA GLN A 77 12.69 -2.81 -20.16
C GLN A 77 12.77 -2.83 -18.63
N ILE A 78 11.62 -2.67 -17.94
CA ILE A 78 11.52 -2.65 -16.48
C ILE A 78 10.75 -3.84 -15.91
N SER A 79 10.52 -4.90 -16.69
CA SER A 79 9.81 -6.11 -16.26
C SER A 79 10.42 -6.75 -15.00
N TRP A 80 11.74 -6.63 -14.82
CA TRP A 80 12.43 -7.06 -13.59
C TRP A 80 11.98 -6.27 -12.36
N LEU A 81 11.66 -4.98 -12.50
CA LEU A 81 11.15 -4.12 -11.44
C LEU A 81 9.75 -4.57 -11.02
N SER A 82 8.90 -4.99 -11.96
CA SER A 82 7.58 -5.57 -11.67
C SER A 82 7.68 -6.88 -10.88
N ILE A 83 8.68 -7.73 -11.18
CA ILE A 83 8.94 -8.97 -10.42
C ILE A 83 9.36 -8.63 -8.98
N VAL A 84 10.30 -7.70 -8.81
CA VAL A 84 10.73 -7.24 -7.48
C VAL A 84 9.56 -6.63 -6.72
N ALA A 85 8.75 -5.80 -7.37
CA ALA A 85 7.57 -5.19 -6.78
C ALA A 85 6.54 -6.24 -6.32
N ALA A 86 6.31 -7.29 -7.11
CA ALA A 86 5.42 -8.39 -6.74
C ALA A 86 5.95 -9.13 -5.50
N ILE A 87 7.24 -9.48 -5.46
CA ILE A 87 7.88 -10.13 -4.30
C ILE A 87 7.69 -9.27 -3.05
N MET A 88 8.02 -7.97 -3.12
CA MET A 88 7.89 -7.06 -1.99
C MET A 88 6.45 -6.92 -1.50
N SER A 89 5.46 -6.92 -2.39
CA SER A 89 4.03 -6.89 -2.02
C SER A 89 3.59 -8.14 -1.26
N PHE A 90 3.97 -9.33 -1.75
CA PHE A 90 3.68 -10.58 -1.04
C PHE A 90 4.41 -10.66 0.29
N THR A 91 5.67 -10.23 0.36
CA THR A 91 6.46 -10.19 1.58
C THR A 91 5.82 -9.27 2.61
N TYR A 92 5.47 -8.03 2.24
CA TYR A 92 4.79 -7.07 3.12
C TYR A 92 3.48 -7.64 3.67
N SER A 93 2.63 -8.17 2.79
CA SER A 93 1.31 -8.69 3.16
C SER A 93 1.41 -9.93 4.06
N THR A 94 2.35 -10.82 3.77
CA THR A 94 2.59 -12.04 4.56
C THR A 94 3.14 -11.70 5.95
N ILE A 95 4.09 -10.76 6.03
CA ILE A 95 4.63 -10.29 7.32
C ILE A 95 3.54 -9.61 8.14
N GLY A 96 2.78 -8.69 7.53
CA GLY A 96 1.69 -7.99 8.21
C GLY A 96 0.62 -8.94 8.72
N LEU A 97 0.23 -9.93 7.91
CA LEU A 97 -0.72 -10.97 8.31
C LEU A 97 -0.17 -11.84 9.45
N GLY A 98 1.07 -12.29 9.34
CA GLY A 98 1.74 -13.11 10.38
C GLY A 98 1.84 -12.38 11.71
N LEU A 99 2.26 -11.11 11.69
CA LEU A 99 2.30 -10.25 12.88
C LEU A 99 0.90 -10.04 13.46
N GLY A 100 -0.10 -9.82 12.60
CA GLY A 100 -1.51 -9.72 13.00
C GLY A 100 -1.95 -10.95 13.79
N ILE A 101 -1.78 -12.14 13.21
CA ILE A 101 -2.16 -13.42 13.83
C ILE A 101 -1.46 -13.62 15.18
N VAL A 102 -0.16 -13.32 15.28
CA VAL A 102 0.60 -13.46 16.54
C VAL A 102 0.17 -12.43 17.59
N GLN A 103 -0.24 -11.23 17.18
CA GLN A 103 -0.65 -10.18 18.11
C GLN A 103 -2.04 -10.44 18.72
N VAL A 104 -2.97 -11.11 18.00
CA VAL A 104 -4.35 -11.34 18.49
C VAL A 104 -4.40 -11.99 19.89
N PRO A 105 -3.69 -13.10 20.18
CA PRO A 105 -3.70 -13.69 21.53
C PRO A 105 -2.99 -12.83 22.58
N MET A 106 -1.99 -12.03 22.19
CA MET A 106 -1.17 -11.24 23.11
C MET A 106 -1.89 -10.01 23.65
N GLU A 107 -2.83 -9.44 22.89
CA GLU A 107 -3.67 -8.34 23.39
C GLU A 107 -4.88 -8.87 24.16
N LYS A 108 -5.44 -10.03 23.78
CA LYS A 108 -6.50 -10.70 24.57
C LYS A 108 -6.03 -11.14 25.96
N SER A 109 -4.77 -11.55 26.12
CA SER A 109 -4.23 -11.89 27.46
C SER A 109 -3.98 -10.67 28.36
N LYS A 110 -4.05 -9.45 27.81
CA LYS A 110 -3.99 -8.18 28.55
C LYS A 110 -5.37 -7.61 28.87
N GLU A 111 -6.44 -8.39 28.77
CA GLU A 111 -7.81 -8.04 29.21
C GLU A 111 -7.96 -7.67 30.71
N ALA A 112 -6.86 -7.43 31.43
CA ALA A 112 -6.80 -6.70 32.70
C ALA A 112 -6.17 -5.30 32.54
N SER A 113 -6.39 -4.62 31.41
CA SER A 113 -6.09 -3.20 31.25
C SER A 113 -7.23 -2.53 30.50
N PRO A 114 -7.69 -1.35 31.00
CA PRO A 114 -8.96 -0.77 30.59
C PRO A 114 -8.92 -0.54 29.09
N SER A 115 -10.05 -0.83 28.43
CA SER A 115 -10.35 -0.37 27.08
C SER A 115 -9.69 0.99 26.91
N ILE A 116 -8.64 1.08 26.10
CA ILE A 116 -8.02 2.36 25.77
C ILE A 116 -9.20 3.19 25.31
N SER A 117 -9.57 4.18 26.13
CA SER A 117 -10.73 5.01 25.85
C SER A 117 -10.36 5.73 24.58
N VAL A 118 -10.81 5.21 23.44
CA VAL A 118 -10.83 5.95 22.19
C VAL A 118 -11.60 7.20 22.56
N GLY A 119 -10.87 8.32 22.70
CA GLY A 119 -11.44 9.57 23.17
C GLY A 119 -12.70 9.86 22.36
N VAL A 120 -13.74 10.39 23.00
CA VAL A 120 -15.09 10.53 22.43
C VAL A 120 -15.02 10.96 20.97
N VAL A 121 -15.17 9.99 20.06
CA VAL A 121 -15.08 10.22 18.62
C VAL A 121 -16.36 10.93 18.21
N THR A 122 -16.25 12.12 17.62
CA THR A 122 -17.46 12.85 17.22
C THR A 122 -18.15 12.11 16.06
N PRO A 123 -19.48 12.28 15.89
CA PRO A 123 -20.17 11.73 14.72
C PRO A 123 -19.52 12.14 13.39
N MET A 124 -18.99 13.37 13.32
CA MET A 124 -18.29 13.88 12.14
C MET A 124 -16.97 13.15 11.88
N ASP A 125 -16.19 12.87 12.92
CA ASP A 125 -14.96 12.09 12.78
C ASP A 125 -15.25 10.67 12.27
N LYS A 126 -16.34 10.05 12.73
CA LYS A 126 -16.76 8.72 12.23
C LYS A 126 -17.11 8.76 10.74
N VAL A 127 -17.86 9.77 10.30
CA VAL A 127 -18.18 9.96 8.88
C VAL A 127 -16.91 10.18 8.08
N TRP A 128 -16.02 11.04 8.58
CA TRP A 128 -14.76 11.35 7.91
C TRP A 128 -13.82 10.13 7.80
N GLN A 129 -13.66 9.35 8.86
CA GLN A 129 -12.87 8.11 8.85
C GLN A 129 -13.50 7.04 7.95
N SER A 130 -14.83 6.94 7.90
CA SER A 130 -15.53 6.04 6.97
C SER A 130 -15.26 6.42 5.52
N LEU A 131 -15.27 7.72 5.19
CA LEU A 131 -14.95 8.21 3.85
C LEU A 131 -13.49 7.97 3.48
N GLN A 132 -12.55 8.16 4.42
CA GLN A 132 -11.15 7.81 4.22
C GLN A 132 -10.98 6.32 3.95
N ALA A 133 -11.59 5.45 4.75
CA ALA A 133 -11.52 4.00 4.54
C ALA A 133 -12.08 3.59 3.17
N PHE A 134 -13.18 4.23 2.72
CA PHE A 134 -13.71 3.99 1.38
C PHE A 134 -12.74 4.49 0.27
N GLY A 135 -12.10 5.63 0.49
CA GLY A 135 -11.03 6.14 -0.37
C GLY A 135 -9.85 5.19 -0.48
N ASP A 136 -9.38 4.65 0.66
CA ASP A 136 -8.28 3.70 0.72
C ASP A 136 -8.62 2.39 -0.01
N ILE A 137 -9.85 1.87 0.15
CA ILE A 137 -10.32 0.70 -0.61
C ILE A 137 -10.35 1.01 -2.11
N THR A 138 -10.91 2.16 -2.50
CA THR A 138 -11.00 2.55 -3.91
C THR A 138 -9.61 2.67 -4.54
N PHE A 139 -8.67 3.28 -3.82
CA PHE A 139 -7.27 3.39 -4.21
C PHE A 139 -6.59 2.02 -4.31
N ALA A 140 -6.84 1.11 -3.38
CA ALA A 140 -6.27 -0.24 -3.42
C ALA A 140 -6.72 -1.07 -4.64
N TYR A 141 -7.87 -0.73 -5.25
CA TYR A 141 -8.37 -1.35 -6.48
C TYR A 141 -8.16 -0.52 -7.75
N SER A 142 -7.33 0.54 -7.73
CA SER A 142 -7.07 1.39 -8.91
C SER A 142 -6.03 0.81 -9.88
N TYR A 143 -6.24 -0.42 -10.38
CA TYR A 143 -5.29 -1.12 -11.27
C TYR A 143 -5.63 -1.00 -12.78
N SER A 144 -6.66 -0.23 -13.12
CA SER A 144 -7.12 -0.04 -14.51
C SER A 144 -6.05 0.57 -15.42
N LEU A 145 -5.14 1.37 -14.86
CA LEU A 145 -3.97 1.93 -15.55
C LEU A 145 -3.08 0.84 -16.14
N ILE A 146 -2.63 -0.07 -15.27
CA ILE A 146 -1.72 -1.16 -15.62
C ILE A 146 -2.39 -2.15 -16.59
N LEU A 147 -3.71 -2.37 -16.48
CA LEU A 147 -4.43 -3.26 -17.40
C LEU A 147 -4.28 -2.85 -18.87
N ILE A 148 -4.42 -1.55 -19.17
CA ILE A 148 -4.36 -1.05 -20.54
C ILE A 148 -2.95 -1.27 -21.12
N GLU A 149 -1.92 -1.09 -20.30
CA GLU A 149 -0.53 -1.24 -20.73
C GLU A 149 -0.11 -2.70 -20.93
N ILE A 150 -0.53 -3.60 -20.03
CA ILE A 150 -0.33 -5.04 -20.20
C ILE A 150 -1.08 -5.54 -21.44
N GLN A 151 -2.30 -5.05 -21.67
CA GLN A 151 -3.09 -5.37 -22.86
C GLN A 151 -2.31 -5.12 -24.15
N HIS A 152 -1.68 -3.95 -24.26
CA HIS A 152 -0.83 -3.60 -25.40
C HIS A 152 0.48 -4.40 -25.50
N THR A 153 0.94 -5.03 -24.42
CA THR A 153 2.21 -5.79 -24.36
C THR A 153 2.05 -7.27 -24.72
N ILE A 154 0.85 -7.84 -24.62
CA ILE A 154 0.60 -9.25 -24.93
C ILE A 154 0.77 -9.50 -26.44
N LYS A 155 1.91 -10.09 -26.83
CA LYS A 155 2.19 -10.50 -28.21
C LYS A 155 1.24 -11.65 -28.60
N ALA A 156 0.38 -11.44 -29.60
CA ALA A 156 -0.61 -12.44 -30.04
C ALA A 156 0.05 -13.61 -30.82
N PRO A 157 -0.19 -14.89 -30.41
CA PRO A 157 -1.30 -15.68 -30.96
C PRO A 157 -2.04 -16.48 -29.83
N PRO A 158 -2.96 -17.46 -30.10
CA PRO A 158 -4.11 -17.76 -29.23
C PRO A 158 -3.74 -18.18 -27.79
N PRO A 159 -4.51 -17.74 -26.76
CA PRO A 159 -5.87 -17.17 -26.80
C PRO A 159 -5.93 -15.66 -27.07
N SER A 160 -7.13 -15.11 -27.27
CA SER A 160 -7.31 -13.66 -27.40
C SER A 160 -6.83 -12.92 -26.16
N GLU A 161 -6.20 -11.76 -26.37
CA GLU A 161 -5.71 -10.85 -25.32
C GLU A 161 -6.77 -10.62 -24.24
N THR A 162 -8.02 -10.35 -24.64
CA THR A 162 -9.15 -10.16 -23.71
C THR A 162 -9.40 -11.39 -22.82
N LYS A 163 -9.22 -12.61 -23.34
CA LYS A 163 -9.44 -13.84 -22.56
C LYS A 163 -8.32 -14.07 -21.55
N VAL A 164 -7.07 -13.82 -21.96
CA VAL A 164 -5.90 -13.88 -21.07
C VAL A 164 -6.02 -12.83 -19.97
N MET A 165 -6.28 -11.58 -20.36
CA MET A 165 -6.44 -10.46 -19.45
C MET A 165 -7.56 -10.70 -18.44
N LYS A 166 -8.76 -11.09 -18.91
CA LYS A 166 -9.90 -11.38 -18.02
C LYS A 166 -9.58 -12.44 -16.97
N ARG A 167 -8.89 -13.52 -17.35
CA ARG A 167 -8.49 -14.57 -16.41
C ARG A 167 -7.48 -14.03 -15.40
N ALA A 168 -6.46 -13.29 -15.86
CA ALA A 168 -5.46 -12.68 -14.99
C ALA A 168 -6.09 -11.69 -14.01
N THR A 169 -6.98 -10.82 -14.48
CA THR A 169 -7.71 -9.86 -13.65
C THR A 169 -8.56 -10.54 -12.58
N ILE A 170 -9.33 -11.57 -12.93
CA ILE A 170 -10.17 -12.30 -11.96
C ILE A 170 -9.30 -12.91 -10.85
N ILE A 171 -8.20 -13.57 -11.22
CA ILE A 171 -7.29 -14.18 -10.24
C ILE A 171 -6.65 -13.10 -9.37
N SER A 172 -6.14 -12.02 -9.99
CA SER A 172 -5.47 -10.92 -9.27
C SER A 172 -6.39 -10.25 -8.27
N VAL A 173 -7.62 -9.90 -8.69
CA VAL A 173 -8.63 -9.30 -7.81
C VAL A 173 -8.97 -10.26 -6.68
N ALA A 174 -9.26 -11.53 -6.96
CA ALA A 174 -9.59 -12.51 -5.93
C ALA A 174 -8.48 -12.67 -4.89
N VAL A 175 -7.22 -12.83 -5.32
CA VAL A 175 -6.07 -12.94 -4.43
C VAL A 175 -5.92 -11.68 -3.58
N THR A 176 -5.97 -10.51 -4.21
CA THR A 176 -5.83 -9.21 -3.53
C THR A 176 -6.93 -9.00 -2.49
N THR A 177 -8.19 -9.30 -2.84
CA THR A 177 -9.32 -9.23 -1.91
C THR A 177 -9.13 -10.14 -0.70
N ILE A 178 -8.67 -11.38 -0.90
CA ILE A 178 -8.41 -12.32 0.21
C ILE A 178 -7.33 -11.75 1.13
N PHE A 179 -6.21 -11.28 0.58
CA PHE A 179 -5.13 -10.71 1.40
C PHE A 179 -5.57 -9.46 2.18
N TYR A 180 -6.29 -8.53 1.52
CA TYR A 180 -6.79 -7.32 2.17
C TYR A 180 -7.80 -7.62 3.27
N MET A 181 -8.73 -8.55 3.03
CA MET A 181 -9.69 -8.98 4.05
C MET A 181 -8.99 -9.65 5.22
N LEU A 182 -8.01 -10.53 4.96
CA LEU A 182 -7.24 -11.19 6.02
C LEU A 182 -6.44 -10.18 6.85
N CYS A 183 -5.72 -9.25 6.21
CA CYS A 183 -4.95 -8.22 6.90
C CYS A 183 -5.87 -7.27 7.69
N GLY A 184 -6.99 -6.85 7.12
CA GLY A 184 -7.97 -6.00 7.79
C GLY A 184 -8.62 -6.67 9.00
N CYS A 185 -9.10 -7.91 8.83
CA CYS A 185 -9.71 -8.68 9.91
C CYS A 185 -8.71 -8.99 11.03
N MET A 186 -7.49 -9.42 10.71
CA MET A 186 -6.48 -9.72 11.73
C MET A 186 -5.96 -8.46 12.41
N GLY A 187 -5.80 -7.36 11.66
CA GLY A 187 -5.44 -6.06 12.22
C GLY A 187 -6.48 -5.53 13.20
N TYR A 188 -7.76 -5.58 12.81
CA TYR A 188 -8.84 -5.22 13.72
C TYR A 188 -8.93 -6.17 14.92
N ALA A 189 -8.75 -7.47 14.72
CA ALA A 189 -8.74 -8.43 15.82
C ALA A 189 -7.56 -8.21 16.80
N ALA A 190 -6.45 -7.64 16.32
CA ALA A 190 -5.27 -7.36 17.13
C ALA A 190 -5.35 -6.02 17.87
N PHE A 191 -5.94 -4.99 17.26
CA PHE A 191 -5.89 -3.60 17.79
C PHE A 191 -7.27 -2.99 18.11
N GLY A 192 -8.36 -3.62 17.67
CA GLY A 192 -9.72 -3.08 17.80
C GLY A 192 -9.86 -1.69 17.18
N ASP A 193 -10.58 -0.82 17.87
CA ASP A 193 -10.80 0.57 17.47
C ASP A 193 -9.52 1.43 17.48
N ALA A 194 -8.41 0.91 18.04
CA ALA A 194 -7.10 1.57 18.04
C ALA A 194 -6.19 1.09 16.88
N ALA A 195 -6.75 0.41 15.87
CA ALA A 195 -5.99 -0.04 14.70
C ALA A 195 -5.33 1.14 13.97
N PRO A 196 -4.01 1.09 13.71
CA PRO A 196 -3.29 2.15 13.01
C PRO A 196 -3.62 2.15 11.50
N GLY A 197 -3.52 3.31 10.84
CA GLY A 197 -3.64 3.40 9.37
C GLY A 197 -2.54 2.64 8.61
N ASN A 198 -1.35 2.50 9.21
CA ASN A 198 -0.34 1.56 8.76
C ASN A 198 -0.18 0.46 9.82
N LEU A 199 -0.67 -0.74 9.49
CA LEU A 199 -0.68 -1.93 10.34
C LEU A 199 0.70 -2.19 10.98
N LEU A 200 1.77 -2.02 10.19
CA LEU A 200 3.14 -2.32 10.62
C LEU A 200 3.69 -1.34 11.65
N ILE A 201 3.15 -0.12 11.72
CA ILE A 201 3.56 0.87 12.73
C ILE A 201 2.93 0.56 14.09
N GLY A 202 1.75 -0.07 14.12
CA GLY A 202 1.07 -0.40 15.39
C GLY A 202 1.57 -1.67 16.05
N PHE A 203 2.19 -2.59 15.31
CA PHE A 203 2.85 -3.73 15.93
C PHE A 203 4.00 -3.21 16.80
N ARG A 204 3.84 -3.32 18.12
CA ARG A 204 4.88 -2.98 19.12
C ARG A 204 6.10 -3.91 19.06
N PHE A 205 6.19 -4.74 18.02
CA PHE A 205 7.33 -5.57 17.68
C PHE A 205 8.41 -4.73 17.02
N TYR A 206 9.11 -3.92 17.84
CA TYR A 206 10.36 -3.26 17.47
C TYR A 206 11.54 -4.24 17.37
N ASN A 207 11.29 -5.54 17.58
CA ASN A 207 12.31 -6.57 17.57
C ASN A 207 11.72 -7.88 16.98
N PRO A 208 12.33 -8.46 15.93
CA PRO A 208 13.48 -7.91 15.20
C PRO A 208 13.15 -6.69 14.34
N PHE A 209 13.93 -5.61 14.48
CA PHE A 209 13.79 -4.38 13.68
C PHE A 209 13.97 -4.63 12.17
N TRP A 210 14.80 -5.62 11.80
CA TRP A 210 15.03 -6.01 10.40
C TRP A 210 13.76 -6.49 9.70
N LEU A 211 12.81 -7.07 10.43
CA LEU A 211 11.54 -7.55 9.84
C LEU A 211 10.67 -6.36 9.40
N LEU A 212 10.68 -5.29 10.19
CA LEU A 212 10.00 -4.06 9.88
C LEU A 212 10.66 -3.32 8.70
N ASP A 213 11.98 -3.40 8.61
CA ASP A 213 12.74 -2.82 7.50
C ASP A 213 12.49 -3.55 6.17
N ILE A 214 12.51 -4.89 6.18
CA ILE A 214 12.16 -5.70 5.01
C ILE A 214 10.73 -5.41 4.56
N ALA A 215 9.79 -5.33 5.51
CA ALA A 215 8.41 -5.05 5.17
C ALA A 215 8.25 -3.62 4.62
N ASN A 216 8.80 -2.59 5.27
CA ASN A 216 8.72 -1.21 4.77
C ASN A 216 9.60 -0.93 3.53
N GLY A 217 10.39 -1.92 3.09
CA GLY A 217 10.93 -1.99 1.74
C GLY A 217 9.87 -1.99 0.64
N ILE A 218 8.57 -2.06 0.97
CA ILE A 218 7.43 -1.77 0.08
C ILE A 218 7.59 -0.47 -0.72
N THR A 219 8.43 0.47 -0.27
CA THR A 219 8.81 1.64 -1.08
C THR A 219 9.32 1.25 -2.48
N ILE A 220 10.06 0.14 -2.62
CA ILE A 220 10.51 -0.37 -3.93
C ILE A 220 9.32 -0.84 -4.78
N HIS A 221 8.34 -1.49 -4.15
CA HIS A 221 7.09 -1.85 -4.82
C HIS A 221 6.36 -0.60 -5.32
N LEU A 222 6.34 0.49 -4.55
CA LEU A 222 5.68 1.74 -4.93
C LEU A 222 6.38 2.44 -6.11
N VAL A 223 7.70 2.30 -6.25
CA VAL A 223 8.41 2.76 -7.47
C VAL A 223 7.98 1.94 -8.68
N GLY A 224 7.91 0.61 -8.53
CA GLY A 224 7.46 -0.27 -9.62
C GLY A 224 5.97 -0.19 -9.93
N ALA A 225 5.14 0.30 -9.01
CA ALA A 225 3.70 0.53 -9.22
C ALA A 225 3.39 1.93 -9.78
N TYR A 226 4.31 2.89 -9.61
CA TYR A 226 4.20 4.22 -10.20
C TYR A 226 4.44 4.21 -11.70
N HIS A 227 5.35 3.33 -12.14
CA HIS A 227 5.70 3.13 -13.54
C HIS A 227 4.72 2.17 -14.20
#